data_AF-A0A1A5YTG5-F1
#
_entry.id   AF-A0A1A5YTG5-F1
#
_cell.length_a   1.000
_cell.length_b   1.000
_cell.length_c   1.000
_cell.angle_alpha   90.00
_cell.angle_beta   90.00
_cell.angle_gamma   90.00
#
_symmetry.space_group_name_H-M   'P 1'
#
loop_
_entity.id
_entity.type
_entity.pdbx_description
1 polymer ?
#
loop_
_entity_poly.entity_id
_entity_poly.type
_entity_poly.pdbx_seq_one_letter_code
_entity_poly.pdbx_strand_id
1 'polypeptide(L)'
;MIQGLYEAHLPVSNLEESIHFYQKLGLTIAWKDDDSAFFWIEEKKSWLGLWESFEYKTPYHPSLRHVAFRVDYEMLKQATRWLIDRGIQPVPFGSRDNAEPLLEIV
;
A
#
# COMPACT_ATOMS: atom_id res chain seq x y z
N MET A 1 10.46 -13.74 -21.47
CA MET A 1 10.17 -14.51 -20.24
C MET A 1 9.82 -13.52 -19.14
N ILE A 2 8.84 -13.83 -18.28
CA ILE A 2 8.36 -12.96 -17.19
C ILE A 2 9.30 -13.09 -15.98
N GLN A 3 9.71 -11.97 -15.37
CA GLN A 3 10.71 -11.94 -14.28
C GLN A 3 10.15 -11.55 -12.91
N GLY A 4 8.91 -11.09 -12.84
CA GLY A 4 8.26 -10.64 -11.60
C GLY A 4 7.13 -9.65 -11.88
N LEU A 5 6.48 -9.17 -10.82
CA LEU A 5 5.53 -8.06 -10.90
C LEU A 5 6.30 -6.74 -10.99
N TYR A 6 6.09 -6.00 -12.07
CA TYR A 6 6.72 -4.69 -12.26
C TYR A 6 5.90 -3.58 -11.61
N GLU A 7 4.57 -3.63 -11.71
CA GLU A 7 3.71 -2.56 -11.24
C GLU A 7 2.35 -3.05 -10.75
N ALA A 8 1.77 -2.26 -9.85
CA ALA A 8 0.37 -2.30 -9.46
C ALA A 8 -0.16 -0.87 -9.35
N HIS A 9 -1.47 -0.70 -9.51
CA HIS A 9 -2.13 0.60 -9.48
C HIS A 9 -3.29 0.60 -8.49
N LEU A 10 -3.43 1.69 -7.74
CA LEU A 10 -4.55 1.91 -6.82
C LEU A 10 -5.25 3.23 -7.13
N PRO A 11 -6.59 3.23 -7.24
CA PRO A 11 -7.34 4.46 -7.22
C PRO A 11 -7.39 5.02 -5.79
N VAL A 12 -7.15 6.32 -5.65
CA VAL A 12 -7.19 7.03 -4.37
C VAL A 12 -8.15 8.21 -4.44
N SER A 13 -8.68 8.62 -3.28
CA SER A 13 -9.60 9.76 -3.19
C SER A 13 -8.90 11.11 -3.09
N ASN A 14 -7.65 11.10 -2.65
CA ASN A 14 -6.82 12.29 -2.49
C ASN A 14 -5.35 11.87 -2.65
N LEU A 15 -4.67 12.41 -3.67
CA LEU A 15 -3.32 12.02 -4.00
C LEU A 15 -2.32 12.44 -2.93
N GLU A 16 -2.43 13.65 -2.40
CA GLU A 16 -1.48 14.21 -1.42
C GLU A 16 -1.53 13.46 -0.08
N GLU A 17 -2.73 13.16 0.43
CA GLU A 17 -2.90 12.35 1.64
C GLU A 17 -2.32 10.95 1.44
N SER A 18 -2.56 10.36 0.26
CA SER A 18 -2.04 9.04 -0.09
C SER A 18 -0.52 9.05 -0.20
N ILE A 19 0.07 10.07 -0.81
CA ILE A 19 1.52 10.25 -0.90
C ILE A 19 2.12 10.28 0.52
N HIS A 20 1.55 11.07 1.42
CA HIS A 20 2.03 11.18 2.79
C HIS A 20 1.94 9.83 3.53
N PHE A 21 0.87 9.08 3.30
CA PHE A 21 0.70 7.75 3.86
C PHE A 21 1.77 6.76 3.36
N TYR A 22 2.01 6.65 2.06
CA TYR A 22 3.02 5.71 1.52
C TYR A 22 4.45 6.12 1.88
N GLN A 23 4.72 7.41 2.08
CA GLN A 23 5.99 7.89 2.64
C GLN A 23 6.17 7.45 4.10
N LYS A 24 5.11 7.45 4.94
CA LYS A 24 5.18 6.89 6.31
C LYS A 24 5.52 5.41 6.30
N LEU A 25 5.07 4.68 5.28
CA LEU A 25 5.45 3.28 5.06
C LEU A 25 6.91 3.10 4.58
N GLY A 26 7.62 4.19 4.31
CA GLY A 26 9.03 4.16 3.90
C GLY A 26 9.25 4.02 2.40
N LEU A 27 8.19 4.10 1.58
CA LEU A 27 8.34 4.07 0.13
C LEU A 27 8.84 5.44 -0.38
N THR A 28 9.65 5.42 -1.44
CA THR A 28 10.22 6.62 -2.04
C THR A 28 9.51 6.98 -3.35
N ILE A 29 9.28 8.27 -3.57
CA ILE A 29 8.65 8.75 -4.82
C ILE A 29 9.62 8.52 -5.98
N ALA A 30 9.16 7.80 -6.99
CA ALA A 30 9.83 7.61 -8.27
C ALA A 30 9.49 8.75 -9.23
N TRP A 31 8.21 9.12 -9.28
CA TRP A 31 7.66 10.13 -10.18
C TRP A 31 6.29 10.62 -9.66
N LYS A 32 5.88 11.83 -10.05
CA LYS A 32 4.60 12.43 -9.69
C LYS A 32 4.18 13.44 -10.76
N ASP A 33 2.89 13.50 -11.05
CA ASP A 33 2.24 14.58 -11.80
C ASP A 33 0.98 15.09 -11.05
N ASP A 34 0.02 15.68 -11.79
CA ASP A 34 -1.15 16.34 -11.20
C ASP A 34 -2.17 15.35 -10.60
N ASP A 35 -2.36 14.18 -11.21
CA ASP A 35 -3.37 13.18 -10.82
C ASP A 35 -2.79 11.81 -10.44
N SER A 36 -1.47 11.63 -10.54
CA SER A 36 -0.81 10.37 -10.22
C SER A 36 0.54 10.50 -9.51
N ALA A 37 0.89 9.45 -8.76
CA ALA A 37 2.17 9.34 -8.08
C ALA A 37 2.66 7.90 -8.06
N PHE A 38 3.96 7.71 -8.28
CA PHE A 38 4.59 6.40 -8.37
C PHE A 38 5.64 6.26 -7.28
N PHE A 39 5.62 5.13 -6.60
CA PHE A 39 6.48 4.81 -5.47
C PHE A 39 7.32 3.58 -5.76
N TRP A 40 8.62 3.66 -5.55
CA TRP A 40 9.47 2.47 -5.59
C TRP A 40 9.12 1.52 -4.45
N ILE A 41 8.85 0.27 -4.79
CA ILE A 41 8.87 -0.86 -3.85
C ILE A 41 10.30 -1.40 -3.80
N GLU A 42 10.88 -1.62 -4.99
CA GLU A 42 12.29 -1.89 -5.18
C GLU A 42 12.78 -1.04 -6.35
N GLU A 43 13.78 -0.19 -6.10
CA GLU A 43 14.26 0.79 -7.07
C GLU A 43 14.63 0.11 -8.40
N LYS A 44 14.06 0.61 -9.50
CA LYS A 44 14.25 0.11 -10.88
C LYS A 44 13.75 -1.32 -11.11
N LYS A 45 13.04 -1.95 -10.17
CA LYS A 45 12.49 -3.31 -10.33
C LYS A 45 10.98 -3.36 -10.18
N SER A 46 10.40 -2.63 -9.24
CA SER A 46 8.96 -2.58 -9.06
C SER A 46 8.47 -1.33 -8.37
N TRP A 47 7.26 -0.89 -8.72
CA TRP A 47 6.62 0.28 -8.13
C TRP A 47 5.12 0.09 -7.87
N LEU A 48 4.58 0.99 -7.05
CA LEU A 48 3.15 1.19 -6.85
C LEU A 48 2.76 2.54 -7.44
N GLY A 49 1.79 2.56 -8.35
CA GLY A 49 1.18 3.80 -8.84
C GLY A 49 -0.13 4.10 -8.13
N LEU A 50 -0.36 5.37 -7.83
CA LEU A 50 -1.58 5.90 -7.24
C LEU A 50 -2.24 6.84 -8.24
N TRP A 51 -3.56 6.76 -8.36
CA TRP A 51 -4.35 7.58 -9.29
C TRP A 51 -5.53 8.23 -8.56
N GLU A 52 -5.54 9.55 -8.46
CA GLU A 52 -6.69 10.26 -7.91
C GLU A 52 -7.86 10.20 -8.90
N SER A 53 -8.89 9.43 -8.57
CA SER A 53 -9.89 9.01 -9.56
C SER A 53 -11.18 8.53 -8.90
N PHE A 54 -12.33 8.62 -9.57
CA PHE A 54 -13.63 8.26 -8.96
C PHE A 54 -13.77 6.77 -8.63
N GLU A 55 -12.90 5.93 -9.18
CA GLU A 55 -12.82 4.49 -8.98
C GLU A 55 -12.59 4.11 -7.51
N TYR A 56 -12.09 5.03 -6.66
CA TYR A 56 -12.00 4.81 -5.21
C TYR A 56 -13.38 4.53 -4.58
N LYS A 57 -14.46 4.99 -5.22
CA LYS A 57 -15.85 4.78 -4.78
C LYS A 57 -16.39 3.40 -5.14
N THR A 58 -15.67 2.62 -5.94
CA THR A 58 -16.06 1.24 -6.24
C THR A 58 -16.14 0.44 -4.93
N PRO A 59 -17.24 -0.33 -4.71
CA PRO A 59 -17.31 -1.26 -3.60
C PRO A 59 -16.03 -2.10 -3.51
N TYR A 60 -15.59 -2.42 -2.29
CA TYR A 60 -14.34 -3.14 -2.10
C TYR A 60 -14.26 -4.36 -3.03
N HIS A 61 -13.21 -4.39 -3.84
CA HIS A 61 -12.87 -5.51 -4.70
C HIS A 61 -11.34 -5.68 -4.68
N PRO A 62 -10.80 -6.88 -4.39
CA PRO A 62 -9.37 -7.10 -4.25
C PRO A 62 -8.56 -6.64 -5.48
N SER A 63 -9.07 -6.83 -6.69
CA SER A 63 -8.37 -6.39 -7.92
C SER A 63 -8.23 -4.87 -8.07
N LEU A 64 -8.94 -4.06 -7.28
CA LEU A 64 -8.92 -2.61 -7.37
C LEU A 64 -8.35 -1.93 -6.13
N ARG A 65 -8.46 -2.56 -4.95
CA ARG A 65 -8.20 -1.90 -3.67
C ARG A 65 -7.33 -2.72 -2.73
N HIS A 66 -6.62 -3.72 -3.26
CA HIS A 66 -5.74 -4.56 -2.45
C HIS A 66 -4.39 -4.75 -3.13
N VAL A 67 -3.33 -4.43 -2.37
CA VAL A 67 -1.95 -4.78 -2.68
C VAL A 67 -1.32 -5.37 -1.43
N ALA A 68 -0.33 -6.24 -1.62
CA ALA A 68 0.41 -6.84 -0.52
C ALA A 68 1.92 -6.68 -0.78
N PHE A 69 2.64 -6.25 0.25
CA PHE A 69 4.09 -6.13 0.20
C PHE A 69 4.75 -7.35 0.82
N ARG A 70 5.82 -7.83 0.19
CA ARG A 70 6.66 -8.86 0.78
C ARG A 70 7.48 -8.25 1.91
N VAL A 71 7.45 -8.89 3.06
CA VAL A 71 8.27 -8.55 4.23
C VAL A 71 8.95 -9.81 4.79
N ASP A 72 10.04 -9.62 5.53
CA ASP A 72 10.68 -10.72 6.26
C ASP A 72 9.79 -11.22 7.41
N TYR A 73 9.97 -12.48 7.79
CA TYR A 73 9.19 -13.11 8.87
C TYR A 73 9.35 -12.39 10.22
N GLU A 74 10.55 -11.92 10.54
CA GLU A 74 10.79 -11.15 11.76
C GLU A 74 10.09 -9.79 11.75
N MET A 75 10.00 -9.15 10.58
CA MET A 75 9.25 -7.90 10.42
C MET A 75 7.76 -8.18 10.60
N LEU A 76 7.23 -9.23 9.98
CA LEU A 76 5.82 -9.60 10.07
C LEU A 76 5.33 -9.69 11.53
N LYS A 77 6.15 -10.26 12.42
CA LYS A 77 5.86 -10.35 13.88
C LYS A 77 5.81 -9.00 14.60
N GLN A 78 6.41 -7.96 14.02
CA GLN A 78 6.50 -6.62 14.59
C GLN A 78 5.67 -5.59 13.81
N ALA A 79 5.03 -6.00 12.71
CA ALA A 79 4.37 -5.11 11.75
C ALA A 79 3.28 -4.25 12.41
N THR A 80 2.44 -4.84 13.27
CA THR A 80 1.41 -4.11 14.04
C THR A 80 2.00 -2.96 14.84
N ARG A 81 3.04 -3.24 15.63
CA ARG A 81 3.71 -2.22 16.45
C ARG A 81 4.38 -1.17 15.57
N TRP A 82 5.06 -1.60 14.51
CA TRP A 82 5.75 -0.71 13.58
C TRP A 82 4.81 0.29 12.89
N LEU A 83 3.58 -0.13 12.56
CA LEU A 83 2.51 0.71 12.02
C LEU A 83 1.98 1.69 13.07
N ILE A 84 1.68 1.22 14.27
CA ILE A 84 1.16 2.05 15.37
C ILE A 84 2.18 3.14 15.75
N ASP A 85 3.47 2.81 15.82
CA ASP A 85 4.54 3.77 16.10
C ASP A 85 4.65 4.89 15.03
N ARG A 86 4.05 4.68 13.85
CA ARG A 86 3.95 5.65 12.73
C ARG A 86 2.59 6.34 12.66
N GLY A 87 1.72 6.10 13.64
CA GLY A 87 0.35 6.62 13.68
C GLY A 87 -0.57 5.97 12.64
N ILE A 88 -0.24 4.76 12.17
CA ILE A 88 -1.08 3.98 11.26
C ILE A 88 -1.80 2.91 12.08
N GLN A 89 -3.14 2.91 12.01
CA GLN A 89 -3.96 1.93 12.71
C GLN A 89 -4.17 0.71 11.81
N PRO A 90 -3.59 -0.46 12.13
CA PRO A 90 -3.85 -1.67 11.36
C PRO A 90 -5.28 -2.14 11.56
N VAL A 91 -5.90 -2.69 10.51
CA VAL A 91 -7.20 -3.34 10.61
C VAL A 91 -7.07 -4.86 10.43
N PRO A 92 -7.90 -5.65 11.12
CA PRO A 92 -7.90 -7.09 10.93
C PRO A 92 -8.38 -7.46 9.53
N PHE A 93 -7.74 -8.45 8.93
CA PHE A 93 -8.20 -9.03 7.67
C PHE A 93 -9.44 -9.90 7.88
N GLY A 94 -10.57 -9.51 7.27
CA GLY A 94 -11.83 -10.27 7.31
C GLY A 94 -12.54 -10.22 8.67
N SER A 95 -13.24 -11.28 9.04
CA SER A 95 -14.01 -11.38 10.30
C SER A 95 -13.16 -11.80 11.51
N ARG A 96 -11.85 -11.57 11.48
CA ARG A 96 -10.94 -12.00 12.54
C ARG A 96 -10.87 -10.94 13.62
N ASP A 97 -11.03 -11.34 14.87
CA ASP A 97 -10.93 -10.43 16.01
C ASP A 97 -9.48 -9.98 16.29
N ASN A 98 -8.49 -10.64 15.65
CA ASN A 98 -7.07 -10.36 15.80
C ASN A 98 -6.41 -10.14 14.43
N ALA A 99 -5.65 -9.05 14.31
CA ALA A 99 -4.99 -8.62 13.08
C ALA A 99 -3.64 -9.32 12.77
N GLU A 100 -3.29 -10.39 13.51
CA GLU A 100 -2.03 -11.10 13.33
C GLU A 100 -2.19 -12.41 12.52
N PRO A 101 -1.33 -12.70 11.52
CA PRO A 101 -0.28 -11.85 10.93
C PRO A 101 -0.77 -11.09 9.67
N LEU A 102 -2.07 -11.17 9.35
CA LEU A 102 -2.67 -10.54 8.17
C LEU A 102 -3.19 -9.17 8.55
N LEU A 103 -2.39 -8.15 8.24
CA LEU A 103 -2.70 -6.75 8.45
C LEU A 103 -3.18 -6.18 7.12
N GLU A 104 -4.41 -5.67 7.09
CA GLU A 104 -4.83 -4.74 6.05
C GLU A 104 -4.51 -3.32 6.50
N ILE A 105 -4.07 -2.50 5.55
CA ILE A 105 -4.02 -1.06 5.73
C ILE A 105 -5.00 -0.50 4.71
N VAL A 106 -6.10 0.07 5.21
CA VAL A 106 -7.21 0.62 4.42
C VAL A 106 -7.06 2.13 4.35
#